data_AF-A0A534NIF9-F1
#
_entry.id   AF-A0A534NIF9-F1
#
_cell.length_a   1.000
_cell.length_b   1.000
_cell.length_c   1.000
_cell.angle_alpha   90.00
_cell.angle_beta   90.00
_cell.angle_gamma   90.00
#
_symmetry.space_group_name_H-M   'P 1'
#
loop_
_entity.id
_entity.type
_entity.pdbx_description
1 polymer ?
#
loop_
_entity_poly.entity_id
_entity_poly.type
_entity_poly.pdbx_seq_one_letter_code
_entity_poly.pdbx_strand_id
1 'polypeptide(L)'
;MTRLEEQLDLLARARTLLPHSRAPYSAHVKLRYADGRESDMLLGGVFRRGAGITILDWRTAPLAEVFFAWAEGEEYEVDLGDRKLEGVVLQRNLVRFEHGELIELSWPGGTLAKIRGEWHPQAPAQLPRLLPRPHGQRARPASPVDVELDAAQRAVVELPPRETVLILGEAGCGKTTVAVHRLRALRRAGSERFRAACIVPNEGLRRLTESLLHRLGHDDVETWTWNNFASKQARRVFPDLRRRESEDTPPLLSRLKRHEAIRGALDAIARRPPPPPDDETRHRAKLAGREDLHALFGDRPLMEEVALRGALPLTAAAESLEHTRVQFTQSTEREYAHVDEERLATVDGRAIDEGTPMGDAETVDVEDYAVLFELERLRAQRARVAPASPSKYHCLLIDEAQEFSPLELSLLGRCVSRGGTLIV
;
A
#
# COMPACT_ATOMS: atom_id res chain seq x y z
N MET A 1 15.67 1.57 -37.47
CA MET A 1 16.08 2.06 -36.14
C MET A 1 15.82 0.96 -35.13
N THR A 2 16.68 0.82 -34.13
CA THR A 2 16.40 -0.08 -33.00
C THR A 2 15.32 0.55 -32.11
N ARG A 3 14.52 -0.27 -31.41
CA ARG A 3 13.46 0.20 -30.49
C ARG A 3 14.00 1.16 -29.41
N LEU A 4 15.28 1.01 -29.05
CA LEU A 4 15.99 1.91 -28.16
C LEU A 4 16.26 3.29 -28.79
N GLU A 5 16.72 3.33 -30.04
CA GLU A 5 16.94 4.60 -30.77
C GLU A 5 15.64 5.40 -30.87
N GLU A 6 14.52 4.74 -31.21
CA GLU A 6 13.20 5.36 -31.26
C GLU A 6 12.81 5.93 -29.89
N GLN A 7 13.04 5.18 -28.82
CA GLN A 7 12.75 5.64 -27.46
C GLN A 7 13.61 6.83 -27.02
N LEU A 8 14.89 6.84 -27.37
CA LEU A 8 15.80 7.96 -27.06
C LEU A 8 15.41 9.23 -27.80
N ASP A 9 14.98 9.11 -29.05
CA ASP A 9 14.46 10.23 -29.83
C ASP A 9 13.15 10.78 -29.24
N LEU A 10 12.22 9.90 -28.84
CA LEU A 10 11.00 10.30 -28.12
C LEU A 10 11.31 11.01 -26.80
N LEU A 11 12.32 10.55 -26.06
CA LEU A 11 12.78 11.22 -24.84
C LEU A 11 13.31 12.63 -25.12
N ALA A 12 14.12 12.80 -26.17
CA ALA A 12 14.64 14.11 -26.56
C ALA A 12 13.49 15.08 -26.86
N ARG A 13 12.48 14.64 -27.61
CA ARG A 13 11.26 15.40 -27.89
C ARG A 13 10.42 15.67 -26.64
N ALA A 14 10.29 14.72 -25.72
CA ALA A 14 9.54 14.92 -24.47
C ALA A 14 10.22 15.97 -23.56
N ARG A 15 11.55 16.02 -23.55
CA ARG A 15 12.32 17.02 -22.78
C ARG A 15 12.16 18.44 -23.31
N THR A 16 11.87 18.64 -24.60
CA THR A 16 11.55 19.99 -25.10
C THR A 16 10.19 20.47 -24.59
N LEU A 17 9.23 19.56 -24.41
CA LEU A 17 7.90 19.87 -23.86
C LEU A 17 7.90 20.01 -22.33
N LEU A 18 8.79 19.28 -21.63
CA LEU A 18 8.88 19.23 -20.17
C LEU A 18 10.34 19.36 -19.68
N PRO A 19 11.00 20.52 -19.84
CA PRO A 19 12.44 20.69 -19.61
C PRO A 19 12.86 20.50 -18.14
N HIS A 20 11.96 20.75 -17.19
CA HIS A 20 12.23 20.61 -15.76
C HIS A 20 11.87 19.23 -15.20
N SER A 21 11.28 18.34 -16.01
CA SER A 21 10.88 17.02 -15.53
C SER A 21 12.05 16.04 -15.52
N ARG A 22 12.27 15.39 -14.37
CA ARG A 22 13.24 14.28 -14.23
C ARG A 22 12.70 12.96 -14.79
N ALA A 23 11.38 12.84 -14.96
CA ALA A 23 10.71 11.67 -15.51
C ALA A 23 9.52 12.16 -16.34
N PRO A 24 9.73 12.57 -17.62
CA PRO A 24 8.70 13.24 -18.41
C PRO A 24 7.50 12.33 -18.74
N TYR A 25 7.70 11.02 -18.74
CA TYR A 25 6.67 9.99 -18.95
C TYR A 25 7.14 8.67 -18.32
N SER A 26 6.23 7.71 -18.16
CA SER A 26 6.50 6.37 -17.62
C SER A 26 6.25 5.27 -18.66
N ALA A 27 5.51 5.58 -19.72
CA ALA A 27 5.21 4.64 -20.77
C ALA A 27 5.08 5.32 -22.13
N HIS A 28 5.26 4.55 -23.20
CA HIS A 28 5.08 4.94 -24.58
C HIS A 28 4.20 3.90 -25.29
N VAL A 29 3.21 4.37 -26.04
CA VAL A 29 2.43 3.57 -26.96
C VAL A 29 2.48 4.19 -28.35
N LYS A 30 2.77 3.38 -29.36
CA LYS A 30 2.68 3.76 -30.76
C LYS A 30 1.42 3.15 -31.35
N LEU A 31 0.55 3.98 -31.89
CA LEU A 31 -0.75 3.58 -32.44
C LEU A 31 -0.79 3.81 -33.94
N ARG A 32 -1.49 2.94 -34.66
CA ARG A 32 -1.96 3.17 -36.02
C ARG A 32 -3.47 3.30 -36.02
N TYR A 33 -3.99 4.45 -36.38
CA TYR A 33 -5.43 4.66 -36.49
C TYR A 33 -6.00 3.97 -37.73
N ALA A 34 -7.31 3.77 -37.76
CA ALA A 34 -8.02 3.21 -38.93
C ALA A 34 -7.79 3.99 -40.24
N ASP A 35 -7.48 5.30 -40.17
CA ASP A 35 -7.13 6.15 -41.31
C ASP A 35 -5.69 5.95 -41.83
N GLY A 36 -4.93 5.01 -41.23
CA GLY A 36 -3.55 4.69 -41.58
C GLY A 36 -2.50 5.61 -40.94
N ARG A 37 -2.91 6.66 -40.22
CA ARG A 37 -1.99 7.57 -39.53
C ARG A 37 -1.36 6.88 -38.33
N GLU A 38 -0.07 7.10 -38.12
CA GLU A 38 0.63 6.66 -36.91
C GLU A 38 0.82 7.82 -35.93
N SER A 39 0.78 7.53 -34.63
CA SER A 39 1.09 8.52 -33.59
C SER A 39 1.78 7.87 -32.39
N ASP A 40 2.82 8.54 -31.91
CA ASP A 40 3.48 8.22 -30.65
C ASP A 40 2.78 8.97 -29.50
N MET A 41 2.36 8.21 -28.50
CA MET A 41 1.71 8.72 -27.29
C MET A 41 2.51 8.31 -26.06
N LEU A 42 2.79 9.28 -25.19
CA LEU A 42 3.54 9.08 -23.95
C LEU A 42 2.59 9.24 -22.77
N LEU A 43 2.67 8.35 -21.79
CA LEU A 43 1.90 8.45 -20.55
C LEU A 43 2.73 9.15 -19.47
N GLY A 44 2.34 10.35 -19.10
CA GLY A 44 2.98 11.17 -18.07
C GLY A 44 1.98 11.65 -17.02
N GLY A 45 2.41 12.56 -16.15
CA GLY A 45 1.56 13.13 -15.09
C GLY A 45 0.78 14.38 -15.50
N VAL A 46 0.98 14.89 -16.72
CA VAL A 46 0.36 16.10 -17.27
C VAL A 46 0.15 15.96 -18.78
N PHE A 47 -0.92 16.57 -19.30
CA PHE A 47 -1.17 16.62 -20.74
C PHE A 47 -0.29 17.67 -21.45
N ARG A 48 0.42 17.28 -22.51
CA ARG A 48 1.19 18.18 -23.41
C ARG A 48 1.18 17.65 -24.84
N ARG A 49 1.18 18.54 -25.83
CA ARG A 49 1.26 18.15 -27.26
C ARG A 49 2.20 19.09 -27.99
N GLY A 50 3.05 18.53 -28.85
CA GLY A 50 4.04 19.28 -29.63
C GLY A 50 5.19 18.38 -30.06
N ALA A 51 6.09 18.89 -30.90
CA ALA A 51 7.25 18.14 -31.41
C ALA A 51 6.91 16.75 -32.01
N GLY A 52 5.71 16.59 -32.58
CA GLY A 52 5.26 15.32 -33.18
C GLY A 52 4.88 14.23 -32.17
N ILE A 53 4.77 14.55 -30.87
CA ILE A 53 4.36 13.63 -29.81
C ILE A 53 3.19 14.19 -29.00
N THR A 54 2.47 13.31 -28.30
CA THR A 54 1.44 13.69 -27.32
C THR A 54 1.73 13.01 -25.99
N ILE A 55 1.88 13.79 -24.92
CA ILE A 55 1.94 13.33 -23.54
C ILE A 55 0.53 13.41 -22.94
N LEU A 56 0.00 12.30 -22.46
CA LEU A 56 -1.31 12.20 -21.81
C LEU A 56 -1.11 12.08 -20.30
N ASP A 57 -2.01 12.68 -19.51
CA ASP A 57 -2.11 12.37 -18.08
C ASP A 57 -2.84 11.03 -17.92
N TRP A 58 -2.10 10.01 -17.47
CA TRP A 58 -2.58 8.63 -17.45
C TRP A 58 -3.82 8.42 -16.55
N ARG A 59 -4.06 9.32 -15.59
CA ARG A 59 -5.18 9.24 -14.65
C ARG A 59 -6.51 9.70 -15.24
N THR A 60 -6.46 10.55 -16.25
CA THR A 60 -7.62 11.35 -16.68
C THR A 60 -7.95 11.20 -18.16
N ALA A 61 -6.98 10.79 -18.99
CA ALA A 61 -7.20 10.64 -20.43
C ALA A 61 -7.79 9.25 -20.75
N PRO A 62 -9.01 9.15 -21.34
CA PRO A 62 -9.60 7.86 -21.74
C PRO A 62 -8.69 7.05 -22.69
N LEU A 63 -7.97 7.76 -23.56
CA LEU A 63 -7.05 7.14 -24.50
C LEU A 63 -5.82 6.49 -23.84
N ALA A 64 -5.54 6.79 -22.56
CA ALA A 64 -4.51 6.08 -21.80
C ALA A 64 -4.87 4.61 -21.58
N GLU A 65 -6.16 4.26 -21.60
CA GLU A 65 -6.64 2.88 -21.50
C GLU A 65 -6.05 1.98 -22.60
N VAL A 66 -5.72 2.55 -23.78
CA VAL A 66 -5.14 1.78 -24.89
C VAL A 66 -3.85 1.06 -24.49
N PHE A 67 -3.00 1.73 -23.71
CA PHE A 67 -1.76 1.15 -23.23
C PHE A 67 -1.99 -0.07 -22.31
N PHE A 68 -3.05 0.02 -21.54
CA PHE A 68 -3.38 -0.88 -20.45
C PHE A 68 -4.12 -2.12 -20.97
N ALA A 69 -5.20 -1.91 -21.73
CA ALA A 69 -6.12 -2.99 -22.09
C ALA A 69 -5.77 -3.77 -23.37
N TRP A 70 -4.83 -3.30 -24.21
CA TRP A 70 -4.48 -3.93 -25.48
C TRP A 70 -2.99 -4.22 -25.62
N ALA A 71 -2.67 -5.39 -26.21
CA ALA A 71 -1.31 -5.82 -26.50
C ALA A 71 -0.80 -5.32 -27.86
N GLU A 72 0.52 -5.40 -28.07
CA GLU A 72 1.11 -5.11 -29.39
C GLU A 72 0.54 -6.06 -30.45
N GLY A 73 0.07 -5.49 -31.56
CA GLY A 73 -0.61 -6.19 -32.64
C GLY A 73 -2.13 -6.29 -32.49
N GLU A 74 -2.70 -5.92 -31.34
CA GLU A 74 -4.15 -5.95 -31.14
C GLU A 74 -4.85 -4.69 -31.67
N GLU A 75 -6.06 -4.89 -32.16
CA GLU A 75 -6.99 -3.83 -32.52
C GLU A 75 -7.65 -3.26 -31.26
N TYR A 76 -7.59 -1.94 -31.11
CA TYR A 76 -8.23 -1.23 -30.01
C TYR A 76 -9.46 -0.47 -30.48
N GLU A 77 -10.44 -0.35 -29.59
CA GLU A 77 -11.63 0.49 -29.75
C GLU A 77 -11.84 1.23 -28.41
N VAL A 78 -11.74 2.55 -28.43
CA VAL A 78 -11.95 3.41 -27.25
C VAL A 78 -13.09 4.37 -27.50
N ASP A 79 -14.02 4.44 -26.56
CA ASP A 79 -15.10 5.41 -26.55
C ASP A 79 -14.61 6.75 -25.97
N LEU A 80 -14.67 7.82 -26.76
CA LEU A 80 -14.35 9.18 -26.35
C LEU A 80 -15.61 10.02 -26.12
N GLY A 81 -16.77 9.39 -25.89
CA GLY A 81 -18.07 10.02 -25.68
C GLY A 81 -18.78 10.28 -27.00
N ASP A 82 -18.35 11.31 -27.73
CA ASP A 82 -19.00 11.74 -28.98
C ASP A 82 -18.51 10.96 -30.21
N ARG A 83 -17.48 10.13 -30.05
CA ARG A 83 -16.85 9.36 -31.12
C ARG A 83 -16.12 8.14 -30.58
N LYS A 84 -16.11 7.08 -31.38
CA LYS A 84 -15.22 5.94 -31.18
C LYS A 84 -13.90 6.16 -31.88
N LEU A 85 -12.81 5.71 -31.26
CA LEU A 85 -11.48 5.73 -31.82
C LEU A 85 -10.96 4.31 -31.94
N GLU A 86 -10.67 3.92 -33.19
CA GLU A 86 -10.25 2.57 -33.53
C GLU A 86 -8.87 2.58 -34.19
N GLY A 87 -8.11 1.51 -33.99
CA GLY A 87 -6.79 1.36 -34.56
C GLY A 87 -6.08 0.09 -34.07
N VAL A 88 -4.77 0.01 -34.28
CA VAL A 88 -3.89 -1.09 -33.87
C VAL A 88 -2.76 -0.56 -32.99
N VAL A 89 -2.43 -1.29 -31.94
CA VAL A 89 -1.23 -1.00 -31.12
C VAL A 89 0.01 -1.54 -31.82
N LEU A 90 0.92 -0.67 -32.24
CA LEU A 90 2.15 -1.07 -32.94
C LEU A 90 3.31 -1.38 -31.99
N GLN A 91 3.44 -0.57 -30.93
CA GLN A 91 4.52 -0.72 -29.95
C GLN A 91 4.03 -0.27 -28.57
N ARG A 92 4.50 -0.95 -27.53
CA ARG A 92 4.24 -0.64 -26.12
C ARG A 92 5.51 -0.75 -25.29
N ASN A 93 5.94 0.36 -24.70
CA ASN A 93 7.15 0.45 -23.91
C ASN A 93 6.85 0.97 -22.51
N LEU A 94 7.48 0.37 -21.50
CA LEU A 94 7.69 0.99 -20.20
C LEU A 94 9.12 1.51 -20.11
N VAL A 95 9.27 2.64 -19.41
CA VAL A 95 10.55 3.28 -19.20
C VAL A 95 10.77 3.58 -17.73
N ARG A 96 12.02 3.43 -17.27
CA ARG A 96 12.41 3.81 -15.90
C ARG A 96 13.46 4.91 -15.95
N PHE A 97 13.25 5.93 -15.14
CA PHE A 97 14.18 7.03 -14.96
C PHE A 97 14.81 6.96 -13.57
N GLU A 98 16.10 7.29 -13.49
CA GLU A 98 16.82 7.49 -12.23
C GLU A 98 17.65 8.77 -12.35
N HIS A 99 17.51 9.66 -11.37
CA HIS A 99 18.17 10.98 -11.36
C HIS A 99 18.02 11.81 -12.65
N GLY A 100 16.95 11.62 -13.43
CA GLY A 100 16.73 12.35 -14.68
C GLY A 100 17.17 11.61 -15.95
N GLU A 101 17.88 10.49 -15.81
CA GLU A 101 18.35 9.67 -16.93
C GLU A 101 17.43 8.47 -17.17
N LEU A 102 17.20 8.14 -18.44
CA LEU A 102 16.56 6.90 -18.82
C LEU A 102 17.54 5.74 -18.61
N ILE A 103 17.18 4.82 -17.72
CA ILE A 103 18.04 3.70 -17.32
C ILE A 103 17.45 2.34 -17.67
N GLU A 104 16.18 2.26 -18.03
CA GLU A 104 15.53 1.01 -18.40
C GLU A 104 14.47 1.25 -19.47
N LEU A 105 14.40 0.33 -20.43
CA LEU A 105 13.37 0.23 -21.46
C LEU A 105 12.87 -1.21 -21.49
N SER A 106 11.58 -1.41 -21.24
CA SER A 106 10.94 -2.73 -21.19
C SER A 106 9.75 -2.80 -22.15
N TRP A 107 9.63 -3.91 -22.87
CA TRP A 107 8.52 -4.21 -23.78
C TRP A 107 8.17 -5.70 -23.69
N PRO A 108 7.05 -6.18 -24.29
CA PRO A 108 6.62 -7.57 -24.18
C PRO A 108 7.68 -8.61 -24.61
N GLY A 109 8.56 -8.24 -25.54
CA GLY A 109 9.61 -9.12 -26.08
C GLY A 109 10.98 -8.99 -25.42
N GLY A 110 11.16 -8.12 -24.40
CA GLY A 110 12.47 -7.96 -23.76
C GLY A 110 12.62 -6.70 -22.91
N THR A 111 13.76 -6.61 -22.22
CA THR A 111 14.14 -5.44 -21.43
C THR A 111 15.60 -5.09 -21.71
N LEU A 112 15.88 -3.80 -21.87
CA LEU A 112 17.22 -3.22 -21.89
C LEU A 112 17.41 -2.42 -20.61
N ALA A 113 18.57 -2.55 -19.96
CA ALA A 113 18.96 -1.71 -18.83
C ALA A 113 20.33 -1.09 -19.07
N LYS A 114 20.50 0.15 -18.59
CA LYS A 114 21.75 0.89 -18.69
C LYS A 114 22.65 0.52 -17.50
N ILE A 115 23.72 -0.21 -17.74
CA ILE A 115 24.70 -0.63 -16.73
C ILE A 115 26.04 0.01 -17.09
N ARG A 116 26.63 0.77 -16.16
CA ARG A 116 27.91 1.47 -16.36
C ARG A 116 27.96 2.34 -17.63
N GLY A 117 26.82 2.92 -18.02
CA GLY A 117 26.70 3.81 -19.18
C GLY A 117 26.29 3.13 -20.48
N GLU A 118 26.32 1.79 -20.55
CA GLU A 118 25.99 1.03 -21.75
C GLU A 118 24.66 0.28 -21.60
N TRP A 119 23.95 0.11 -22.72
CA TRP A 119 22.68 -0.61 -22.74
C TRP A 119 22.93 -2.10 -22.92
N HIS A 120 22.49 -2.90 -21.94
CA HIS A 120 22.61 -4.35 -21.98
C HIS A 120 21.22 -5.00 -21.99
N PRO A 121 20.99 -6.01 -22.84
CA PRO A 121 19.81 -6.86 -22.73
C PRO A 121 19.82 -7.53 -21.37
N GLN A 122 18.71 -7.37 -20.67
CA GLN A 122 18.46 -8.11 -19.46
C GLN A 122 17.71 -9.37 -19.83
N ALA A 123 18.02 -10.48 -19.15
CA ALA A 123 17.07 -11.57 -19.10
C ALA A 123 15.74 -10.97 -18.64
N PRO A 124 14.60 -11.31 -19.28
CA PRO A 124 13.32 -10.81 -18.83
C PRO A 124 13.24 -11.08 -17.34
N ALA A 125 13.07 -10.03 -16.53
CA ALA A 125 12.72 -10.22 -15.14
C ALA A 125 11.51 -11.16 -15.18
N GLN A 126 11.64 -12.36 -14.58
CA GLN A 126 10.55 -13.32 -14.46
C GLN A 126 9.55 -12.79 -13.41
N LEU A 127 9.14 -11.54 -13.57
CA LEU A 127 7.97 -10.96 -12.93
C LEU A 127 6.82 -11.31 -13.88
N PRO A 128 6.02 -12.33 -13.57
CA PRO A 128 4.80 -12.58 -14.32
C PRO A 128 3.92 -11.33 -14.27
N ARG A 129 3.87 -10.58 -15.38
CA ARG A 129 2.94 -9.46 -15.52
C ARG A 129 1.58 -10.03 -15.88
N LEU A 130 0.61 -9.82 -15.00
CA LEU A 130 -0.78 -10.17 -15.30
C LEU A 130 -1.32 -9.18 -16.32
N LEU A 131 -1.53 -9.65 -17.55
CA LEU A 131 -2.20 -8.88 -18.57
C LEU A 131 -3.72 -8.98 -18.36
N PRO A 132 -4.50 -7.93 -18.68
CA PRO A 132 -5.96 -8.02 -18.72
C PRO A 132 -6.40 -9.14 -19.66
N ARG A 133 -7.47 -9.86 -19.29
CA ARG A 133 -8.07 -10.84 -20.22
C ARG A 133 -8.69 -10.11 -21.42
N PRO A 134 -8.55 -10.68 -22.64
CA PRO A 134 -9.22 -10.16 -23.84
C PRO A 134 -10.73 -10.00 -23.61
N HIS A 135 -11.33 -8.94 -24.16
CA HIS A 135 -12.72 -8.57 -23.91
C HIS A 135 -13.74 -9.70 -24.19
N GLY A 136 -13.50 -10.55 -25.19
CA GLY A 136 -14.33 -11.71 -25.52
C GLY A 136 -14.24 -12.89 -24.53
N GLN A 137 -13.23 -12.91 -23.65
CA GLN A 137 -13.03 -13.91 -22.60
C GLN A 137 -13.33 -13.37 -21.20
N ARG A 138 -13.74 -12.09 -21.08
CA ARG A 138 -14.32 -11.51 -19.86
C ARG A 138 -15.77 -11.97 -19.66
N ALA A 139 -16.04 -13.26 -19.85
CA ALA A 139 -17.27 -13.83 -19.32
C ALA A 139 -17.23 -13.67 -17.80
N ARG A 140 -18.29 -13.15 -17.18
CA ARG A 140 -18.45 -13.26 -15.72
C ARG A 140 -18.47 -14.76 -15.42
N PRO A 141 -17.41 -15.35 -14.83
CA PRO A 141 -17.48 -16.75 -14.48
C PRO A 141 -18.62 -16.93 -13.48
N ALA A 142 -19.33 -18.05 -13.54
CA ALA A 142 -20.42 -18.35 -12.59
C ALA A 142 -19.92 -18.33 -11.12
N SER A 143 -18.60 -18.47 -10.92
CA SER A 143 -17.92 -18.24 -9.65
C SER A 143 -16.46 -17.80 -9.88
N PRO A 144 -15.89 -16.87 -9.10
CA PRO A 144 -14.45 -16.51 -9.15
C PRO A 144 -13.50 -17.64 -8.71
N VAL A 145 -14.05 -18.81 -8.36
CA VAL A 145 -13.37 -20.00 -7.83
C VAL A 145 -13.03 -21.00 -8.94
N ASP A 146 -13.78 -20.97 -10.05
CA ASP A 146 -13.58 -21.81 -11.25
C ASP A 146 -12.95 -20.98 -12.37
N VAL A 147 -11.96 -20.16 -12.00
CA VAL A 147 -11.20 -19.36 -12.95
C VAL A 147 -10.06 -20.22 -13.48
N GLU A 148 -10.14 -20.62 -14.75
CA GLU A 148 -8.97 -21.16 -15.43
C GLU A 148 -7.90 -20.06 -15.45
N LEU A 149 -6.80 -20.31 -14.73
CA LEU A 149 -5.65 -19.43 -14.72
C LEU A 149 -4.91 -19.58 -16.05
N ASP A 150 -4.63 -18.47 -16.71
CA ASP A 150 -3.76 -18.46 -17.89
C ASP A 150 -2.32 -18.89 -17.51
N ALA A 151 -1.46 -19.10 -18.51
CA ALA A 151 -0.10 -19.58 -18.28
C ALA A 151 0.73 -18.66 -17.38
N ALA A 152 0.55 -17.33 -17.48
CA ALA A 152 1.28 -16.36 -16.66
C ALA A 152 0.78 -16.39 -15.21
N GLN A 153 -0.55 -16.40 -15.02
CA GLN A 153 -1.21 -16.57 -13.73
C GLN A 153 -0.79 -17.87 -13.05
N ARG A 154 -0.73 -18.98 -13.80
CA ARG A 154 -0.32 -20.30 -13.32
C ARG A 154 1.14 -20.30 -12.87
N ALA A 155 2.03 -19.70 -13.64
CA ALA A 155 3.45 -19.60 -13.30
C ALA A 155 3.65 -18.93 -11.93
N VAL A 156 2.88 -17.87 -11.62
CA VAL A 156 2.94 -17.18 -10.31
C VAL A 156 2.54 -18.12 -9.18
N VAL A 157 1.49 -18.91 -9.37
CA VAL A 157 0.99 -19.85 -8.36
C VAL A 157 2.02 -20.95 -8.09
N GLU A 158 2.76 -21.37 -9.11
CA GLU A 158 3.75 -22.44 -9.06
C GLU A 158 5.15 -22.00 -8.62
N LEU A 159 5.41 -20.70 -8.46
CA LEU A 159 6.69 -20.21 -7.94
C LEU A 159 7.04 -20.89 -6.60
N PRO A 160 8.33 -21.18 -6.33
CA PRO A 160 8.77 -21.89 -5.14
C PRO A 160 8.13 -21.41 -3.83
N PRO A 161 7.83 -22.31 -2.86
CA PRO A 161 7.04 -21.94 -1.67
C PRO A 161 7.61 -20.86 -0.76
N ARG A 162 8.93 -20.62 -0.83
CA ARG A 162 9.64 -19.60 -0.03
C ARG A 162 9.84 -18.27 -0.76
N GLU A 163 9.41 -18.18 -2.01
CA GLU A 163 9.52 -16.94 -2.77
C GLU A 163 8.38 -15.99 -2.40
N THR A 164 8.77 -14.81 -1.94
CA THR A 164 7.90 -13.64 -1.83
C THR A 164 7.53 -13.15 -3.23
N VAL A 165 6.26 -12.85 -3.43
CA VAL A 165 5.73 -12.45 -4.74
C VAL A 165 5.04 -11.11 -4.63
N LEU A 166 5.35 -10.24 -5.59
CA LEU A 166 4.63 -9.00 -5.85
C LEU A 166 3.86 -9.16 -7.17
N ILE A 167 2.53 -9.09 -7.10
CA ILE A 167 1.62 -9.31 -8.21
C ILE A 167 1.17 -7.95 -8.75
N LEU A 168 1.82 -7.52 -9.83
CA LEU A 168 1.49 -6.27 -10.52
C LEU A 168 0.57 -6.53 -11.71
N GLY A 169 -0.45 -5.70 -11.85
CA GLY A 169 -1.36 -5.71 -12.98
C GLY A 169 -2.50 -4.73 -12.80
N GLU A 170 -3.20 -4.43 -13.88
CA GLU A 170 -4.31 -3.48 -13.89
C GLU A 170 -5.54 -3.98 -13.12
N ALA A 171 -6.51 -3.10 -12.92
CA ALA A 171 -7.82 -3.51 -12.43
C ALA A 171 -8.40 -4.59 -13.35
N GLY A 172 -8.93 -5.67 -12.77
CA GLY A 172 -9.57 -6.75 -13.53
C GLY A 172 -8.65 -7.80 -14.16
N CYS A 173 -7.31 -7.74 -14.01
CA CYS A 173 -6.40 -8.80 -14.49
C CYS A 173 -6.34 -10.05 -13.57
N GLY A 174 -7.15 -10.07 -12.49
CA GLY A 174 -7.24 -11.21 -11.59
C GLY A 174 -6.12 -11.31 -10.53
N LYS A 175 -5.50 -10.18 -10.13
CA LYS A 175 -4.47 -10.16 -9.07
C LYS A 175 -4.89 -10.91 -7.82
N THR A 176 -6.02 -10.53 -7.23
CA THR A 176 -6.60 -11.18 -6.05
C THR A 176 -6.82 -12.68 -6.29
N THR A 177 -7.30 -13.07 -7.48
CA THR A 177 -7.48 -14.47 -7.84
C THR A 177 -6.15 -15.23 -7.84
N VAL A 178 -5.11 -14.70 -8.49
CA VAL A 178 -3.77 -15.32 -8.50
C VAL A 178 -3.20 -15.40 -7.09
N ALA A 179 -3.33 -14.33 -6.31
CA ALA A 179 -2.85 -14.26 -4.94
C ALA A 179 -3.49 -15.34 -4.05
N VAL A 180 -4.81 -15.47 -4.12
CA VAL A 180 -5.58 -16.49 -3.38
C VAL A 180 -5.24 -17.91 -3.86
N HIS A 181 -5.08 -18.12 -5.17
CA HIS A 181 -4.68 -19.43 -5.70
C HIS A 181 -3.25 -19.81 -5.29
N ARG A 182 -2.33 -18.86 -5.21
CA ARG A 182 -0.98 -19.07 -4.68
C ARG A 182 -1.03 -19.41 -3.19
N LEU A 183 -1.79 -18.66 -2.40
CA LEU A 183 -2.00 -18.93 -0.98
C LEU A 183 -2.51 -20.36 -0.74
N ARG A 184 -3.48 -20.79 -1.56
CA ARG A 184 -4.00 -22.16 -1.59
C ARG A 184 -2.94 -23.20 -1.90
N ALA A 185 -2.12 -22.98 -2.94
CA ALA A 185 -1.05 -23.89 -3.30
C ALA A 185 -0.03 -24.06 -2.15
N LEU A 186 0.37 -22.94 -1.52
CA LEU A 186 1.27 -22.93 -0.37
C LEU A 186 0.66 -23.66 0.84
N ARG A 187 -0.62 -23.40 1.13
CA ARG A 187 -1.33 -24.04 2.24
C ARG A 187 -1.43 -25.55 2.08
N ARG A 188 -1.65 -26.04 0.85
CA ARG A 188 -1.70 -27.47 0.52
C ARG A 188 -0.35 -28.16 0.62
N ALA A 189 0.72 -27.45 0.23
CA ALA A 189 2.09 -27.96 0.36
C ALA A 189 2.63 -27.87 1.80
N GLY A 190 2.02 -27.04 2.64
CA GLY A 190 2.42 -26.80 4.03
C GLY A 190 1.97 -27.90 5.00
N SER A 191 2.64 -27.96 6.15
CA SER A 191 2.26 -28.84 7.27
C SER A 191 0.93 -28.43 7.93
N GLU A 192 0.37 -29.28 8.79
CA GLU A 192 -0.83 -28.94 9.58
C GLU A 192 -0.68 -27.67 10.44
N ARG A 193 0.55 -27.32 10.85
CA ARG A 193 0.84 -26.09 11.62
C ARG A 193 0.99 -24.83 10.75
N PHE A 194 0.74 -24.94 9.44
CA PHE A 194 0.87 -23.82 8.51
C PHE A 194 -0.20 -22.77 8.81
N ARG A 195 0.24 -21.64 9.37
CA ARG A 195 -0.61 -20.47 9.62
C ARG A 195 -0.55 -19.50 8.44
N ALA A 196 -1.71 -19.14 7.92
CA ALA A 196 -1.86 -18.14 6.87
C ALA A 196 -2.81 -17.03 7.29
N ALA A 197 -2.55 -15.81 6.83
CA ALA A 197 -3.48 -14.71 6.95
C ALA A 197 -3.56 -13.88 5.65
N CYS A 198 -4.75 -13.40 5.35
CA CYS A 198 -5.04 -12.41 4.33
C CYS A 198 -5.38 -11.07 5.01
N ILE A 199 -4.67 -10.01 4.62
CA ILE A 199 -4.86 -8.65 5.12
C ILE A 199 -5.39 -7.79 3.99
N VAL A 200 -6.51 -7.12 4.25
CA VAL A 200 -7.21 -6.27 3.28
C VAL A 200 -7.52 -4.90 3.88
N PRO A 201 -7.76 -3.85 3.07
CA PRO A 201 -7.95 -2.50 3.61
C PRO A 201 -9.34 -2.28 4.22
N ASN A 202 -10.38 -2.97 3.75
CA ASN A 202 -11.76 -2.72 4.20
C ASN A 202 -12.61 -3.99 4.38
N GLU A 203 -13.73 -3.84 5.07
CA GLU A 203 -14.63 -4.92 5.43
C GLU A 203 -15.32 -5.58 4.22
N GLY A 204 -15.56 -4.82 3.14
CA GLY A 204 -16.12 -5.34 1.90
C GLY A 204 -15.19 -6.36 1.24
N LEU A 205 -13.91 -6.00 1.08
CA LEU A 205 -12.88 -6.90 0.60
C LEU A 205 -12.66 -8.08 1.55
N ARG A 206 -12.78 -7.87 2.87
CA ARG A 206 -12.62 -8.96 3.86
C ARG A 206 -13.64 -10.06 3.61
N ARG A 207 -14.92 -9.67 3.50
CA ARG A 207 -16.04 -10.60 3.24
C ARG A 207 -15.92 -11.28 1.88
N LEU A 208 -15.46 -10.54 0.85
CA LEU A 208 -15.22 -11.10 -0.47
C LEU A 208 -14.13 -12.18 -0.41
N THR A 209 -12.97 -11.86 0.14
CA THR A 209 -11.82 -12.79 0.20
C THR A 209 -12.12 -14.00 1.10
N GLU A 210 -12.81 -13.80 2.21
CA GLU A 210 -13.29 -14.87 3.09
C GLU A 210 -14.23 -15.82 2.33
N SER A 211 -15.19 -15.28 1.56
CA SER A 211 -16.09 -16.07 0.70
C SER A 211 -15.34 -16.87 -0.38
N LEU A 212 -14.30 -16.29 -0.98
CA LEU A 212 -13.46 -16.97 -1.96
C LEU A 212 -12.67 -18.12 -1.34
N LEU A 213 -12.05 -17.89 -0.17
CA LEU A 213 -11.30 -18.90 0.56
C LEU A 213 -12.19 -20.05 1.03
N HIS A 214 -13.38 -19.74 1.55
CA HIS A 214 -14.39 -20.73 1.95
C HIS A 214 -14.75 -21.66 0.79
N ARG A 215 -15.10 -21.08 -0.37
CA ARG A 215 -15.43 -21.88 -1.57
C ARG A 215 -14.26 -22.71 -2.10
N LEU A 216 -13.02 -22.29 -1.85
CA LEU A 216 -11.82 -23.04 -2.21
C LEU A 216 -11.47 -24.16 -1.19
N GLY A 217 -12.21 -24.26 -0.09
CA GLY A 217 -12.03 -25.24 0.99
C GLY A 217 -10.96 -24.85 2.02
N HIS A 218 -10.75 -23.55 2.24
CA HIS A 218 -9.68 -23.00 3.09
C HIS A 218 -10.22 -22.10 4.20
N ASP A 219 -11.07 -22.65 5.05
CA ASP A 219 -11.68 -21.98 6.21
C ASP A 219 -10.71 -21.68 7.34
N ASP A 220 -9.53 -22.30 7.31
CA ASP A 220 -8.49 -22.15 8.31
C ASP A 220 -7.55 -20.97 8.04
N VAL A 221 -7.69 -20.30 6.89
CA VAL A 221 -6.96 -19.08 6.54
C VAL A 221 -7.63 -17.88 7.22
N GLU A 222 -6.91 -17.20 8.09
CA GLU A 222 -7.45 -16.03 8.79
C GLU A 222 -7.59 -14.85 7.81
N THR A 223 -8.74 -14.17 7.77
CA THR A 223 -8.93 -12.97 6.92
C THR A 223 -9.24 -11.76 7.80
N TRP A 224 -8.44 -10.69 7.67
CA TRP A 224 -8.51 -9.51 8.55
C TRP A 224 -8.56 -8.22 7.73
N THR A 225 -9.32 -7.23 8.21
CA THR A 225 -9.00 -5.83 7.87
C THR A 225 -7.72 -5.41 8.56
N TRP A 226 -7.01 -4.44 7.98
CA TRP A 226 -5.83 -3.84 8.60
C TRP A 226 -6.08 -3.43 10.06
N ASN A 227 -7.12 -2.63 10.30
CA ASN A 227 -7.43 -2.06 11.62
C ASN A 227 -7.57 -3.15 12.68
N ASN A 228 -8.39 -4.17 12.40
CA ASN A 228 -8.62 -5.29 13.32
C ASN A 228 -7.36 -6.13 13.54
N PHE A 229 -6.56 -6.34 12.48
CA PHE A 229 -5.30 -7.06 12.59
C PHE A 229 -4.30 -6.31 13.48
N ALA A 230 -4.07 -5.03 13.18
CA ALA A 230 -3.13 -4.18 13.90
C ALA A 230 -3.53 -4.04 15.38
N SER A 231 -4.81 -3.80 15.66
CA SER A 231 -5.38 -3.76 17.02
C SER A 231 -5.13 -5.06 17.78
N LYS A 232 -5.38 -6.22 17.14
CA LYS A 232 -5.11 -7.54 17.74
C LYS A 232 -3.62 -7.74 18.05
N GLN A 233 -2.71 -7.34 17.15
CA GLN A 233 -1.28 -7.42 17.40
C GLN A 233 -0.85 -6.46 18.52
N ALA A 234 -1.37 -5.24 18.52
CA ALA A 234 -1.04 -4.22 19.50
C ALA A 234 -1.51 -4.61 20.90
N ARG A 235 -2.74 -5.11 21.07
CA ARG A 235 -3.26 -5.56 22.37
C ARG A 235 -2.44 -6.69 22.99
N ARG A 236 -1.81 -7.53 22.17
CA ARG A 236 -0.91 -8.60 22.64
C ARG A 236 0.43 -8.06 23.12
N VAL A 237 0.98 -7.05 22.46
CA VAL A 237 2.33 -6.54 22.71
C VAL A 237 2.34 -5.34 23.67
N PHE A 238 1.30 -4.53 23.62
CA PHE A 238 1.09 -3.30 24.39
C PHE A 238 -0.22 -3.40 25.20
N PRO A 239 -0.29 -4.25 26.25
CA PRO A 239 -1.54 -4.50 26.98
C PRO A 239 -2.09 -3.28 27.72
N ASP A 240 -1.24 -2.28 28.01
CA ASP A 240 -1.61 -1.05 28.72
C ASP A 240 -2.14 0.04 27.76
N LEU A 241 -2.18 -0.23 26.45
CA LEU A 241 -2.76 0.68 25.48
C LEU A 241 -4.28 0.77 25.69
N ARG A 242 -4.85 1.97 25.48
CA ARG A 242 -6.29 2.15 25.57
C ARG A 242 -6.98 1.28 24.52
N ARG A 243 -8.12 0.70 24.92
CA ARG A 243 -8.86 -0.27 24.10
C ARG A 243 -9.84 0.37 23.12
N ARG A 244 -10.30 1.59 23.45
CA ARG A 244 -11.22 2.36 22.63
C ARG A 244 -10.43 3.05 21.53
N GLU A 245 -10.81 2.80 20.29
CA GLU A 245 -10.24 3.45 19.11
C GLU A 245 -11.01 4.76 18.86
N SER A 246 -10.32 5.78 18.36
CA SER A 246 -10.97 7.02 17.90
C SER A 246 -11.81 6.73 16.66
N GLU A 247 -13.01 7.29 16.60
CA GLU A 247 -13.89 7.21 15.41
C GLU A 247 -13.78 8.46 14.53
N ASP A 248 -13.24 9.56 15.08
CA ASP A 248 -13.23 10.90 14.47
C ASP A 248 -11.81 11.44 14.23
N THR A 249 -10.81 10.56 14.05
CA THR A 249 -9.43 10.97 13.75
C THR A 249 -9.40 11.91 12.52
N PRO A 250 -8.90 13.15 12.65
CA PRO A 250 -8.89 14.10 11.54
C PRO A 250 -8.14 13.57 10.31
N PRO A 251 -8.67 13.75 9.08
CA PRO A 251 -8.04 13.20 7.88
C PRO A 251 -6.60 13.68 7.62
N LEU A 252 -6.29 14.93 7.98
CA LEU A 252 -4.92 15.46 7.87
C LEU A 252 -3.99 14.80 8.89
N LEU A 253 -4.48 14.54 10.10
CA LEU A 253 -3.74 13.81 11.12
C LEU A 253 -3.48 12.35 10.68
N SER A 254 -4.50 11.62 10.22
CA SER A 254 -4.30 10.25 9.70
C SER A 254 -3.26 10.23 8.58
N ARG A 255 -3.32 11.18 7.63
CA ARG A 255 -2.29 11.34 6.59
C ARG A 255 -0.91 11.61 7.16
N LEU A 256 -0.79 12.48 8.17
CA LEU A 256 0.48 12.79 8.85
C LEU A 256 1.06 11.55 9.52
N LYS A 257 0.24 10.80 10.28
CA LYS A 257 0.65 9.56 10.98
C LYS A 257 1.10 8.46 10.00
N ARG A 258 0.49 8.39 8.82
CA ARG A 258 0.81 7.43 7.74
C ARG A 258 1.97 7.87 6.85
N HIS A 259 2.38 9.13 6.89
CA HIS A 259 3.38 9.65 5.96
C HIS A 259 4.80 9.15 6.30
N GLU A 260 5.62 8.86 5.29
CA GLU A 260 7.00 8.37 5.49
C GLU A 260 7.89 9.35 6.30
N ALA A 261 7.59 10.65 6.21
CA ALA A 261 8.28 11.71 6.93
C ALA A 261 8.32 11.51 8.47
N ILE A 262 7.36 10.76 9.03
CA ILE A 262 7.32 10.47 10.47
C ILE A 262 8.54 9.67 10.95
N ARG A 263 9.24 8.96 10.06
CA ARG A 263 10.43 8.15 10.40
C ARG A 263 11.53 8.97 11.08
N GLY A 264 11.70 10.23 10.68
CA GLY A 264 12.67 11.14 11.31
C GLY A 264 12.31 11.44 12.77
N ALA A 265 11.04 11.75 13.03
CA ALA A 265 10.54 11.99 14.38
C ALA A 265 10.58 10.72 15.24
N LEU A 266 10.26 9.55 14.67
CA LEU A 266 10.42 8.26 15.34
C LEU A 266 11.86 7.99 15.77
N ASP A 267 12.86 8.29 14.93
CA ASP A 267 14.27 8.16 15.32
C ASP A 267 14.64 9.11 16.46
N ALA A 268 14.11 10.34 16.45
CA ALA A 268 14.32 11.31 17.53
C ALA A 268 13.73 10.81 18.86
N ILE A 269 12.49 10.31 18.86
CA ILE A 269 11.83 9.74 20.05
C ILE A 269 12.53 8.46 20.52
N ALA A 270 13.02 7.63 19.59
CA ALA A 270 13.76 6.41 19.92
C ALA A 270 15.09 6.66 20.64
N ARG A 271 15.67 7.86 20.50
CA ARG A 271 16.89 8.29 21.23
C ARG A 271 16.60 8.79 22.63
N ARG A 272 15.38 9.24 22.91
CA ARG A 272 14.97 9.64 24.27
C ARG A 272 14.89 8.38 25.16
N PRO A 273 15.29 8.47 26.44
CA PRO A 273 15.14 7.35 27.36
C PRO A 273 13.66 6.95 27.43
N PRO A 274 13.32 5.65 27.44
CA PRO A 274 11.95 5.22 27.62
C PRO A 274 11.43 5.72 28.99
N PRO A 275 10.11 5.96 29.12
CA PRO A 275 9.54 6.30 30.42
C PRO A 275 9.90 5.22 31.46
N PRO A 276 10.10 5.60 32.74
CA PRO A 276 10.33 4.64 33.80
C PRO A 276 9.18 3.62 33.83
N PRO A 277 9.45 2.32 34.10
CA PRO A 277 8.40 1.33 34.16
C PRO A 277 7.42 1.64 35.29
N ASP A 278 6.12 1.45 35.04
CA ASP A 278 5.07 1.60 36.05
C ASP A 278 5.20 0.58 37.20
N ASP A 279 5.95 -0.51 36.99
CA ASP A 279 6.15 -1.58 37.96
C ASP A 279 7.57 -2.18 37.82
N GLU A 280 8.42 -2.01 38.84
CA GLU A 280 9.80 -2.53 38.87
C GLU A 280 9.87 -4.06 38.80
N THR A 281 8.78 -4.76 39.13
CA THR A 281 8.73 -6.23 39.14
C THR A 281 8.38 -6.87 37.79
N ARG A 282 7.88 -6.10 36.82
CA ARG A 282 7.63 -6.60 35.46
C ARG A 282 8.93 -6.60 34.65
N HIS A 283 9.50 -7.79 34.49
CA HIS A 283 10.60 -8.08 33.56
C HIS A 283 10.38 -7.34 32.22
N ARG A 284 11.26 -6.38 31.88
CA ARG A 284 11.14 -5.51 30.70
C ARG A 284 10.89 -6.31 29.42
N ALA A 285 9.65 -6.37 28.95
CA ALA A 285 9.27 -7.05 27.71
C ALA A 285 9.05 -6.09 26.52
N LYS A 286 8.85 -4.79 26.77
CA LYS A 286 8.58 -3.79 25.72
C LYS A 286 9.36 -2.50 25.95
N LEU A 287 9.77 -1.86 24.86
CA LEU A 287 10.57 -0.63 24.89
C LEU A 287 9.79 0.61 24.41
N ALA A 288 8.53 0.45 24.02
CA ALA A 288 7.63 1.54 23.65
C ALA A 288 6.26 1.37 24.31
N GLY A 289 5.56 2.47 24.52
CA GLY A 289 4.23 2.50 25.14
C GLY A 289 3.43 3.75 24.80
N ARG A 290 2.25 3.87 25.42
CA ARG A 290 1.30 4.97 25.16
C ARG A 290 1.93 6.34 25.37
N GLU A 291 2.71 6.53 26.43
CA GLU A 291 3.41 7.80 26.70
C GLU A 291 4.33 8.26 25.57
N ASP A 292 4.85 7.33 24.77
CA ASP A 292 5.65 7.70 23.60
C ASP A 292 4.82 8.31 22.48
N LEU A 293 3.53 7.94 22.36
CA LEU A 293 2.60 8.59 21.43
C LEU A 293 2.36 10.04 21.83
N HIS A 294 2.18 10.30 23.13
CA HIS A 294 2.08 11.67 23.66
C HIS A 294 3.37 12.45 23.39
N ALA A 295 4.52 11.86 23.68
CA ALA A 295 5.82 12.50 23.47
C ALA A 295 6.13 12.75 21.98
N LEU A 296 5.59 11.94 21.06
CA LEU A 296 5.75 12.10 19.62
C LEU A 296 4.76 13.13 19.06
N PHE A 297 3.46 12.86 19.19
CA PHE A 297 2.40 13.62 18.53
C PHE A 297 2.02 14.91 19.29
N GLY A 298 2.44 15.04 20.55
CA GLY A 298 2.36 16.27 21.34
C GLY A 298 3.57 17.21 21.18
N ASP A 299 4.62 16.80 20.47
CA ASP A 299 5.84 17.61 20.26
C ASP A 299 5.70 18.49 19.02
N ARG A 300 5.40 19.79 19.23
CA ARG A 300 5.17 20.77 18.16
C ARG A 300 6.32 20.83 17.15
N PRO A 301 7.59 21.08 17.55
CA PRO A 301 8.70 21.10 16.62
C PRO A 301 8.81 19.84 15.76
N LEU A 302 8.64 18.66 16.37
CA LEU A 302 8.69 17.39 15.62
C LEU A 302 7.54 17.27 14.61
N MET A 303 6.31 17.60 15.00
CA MET A 303 5.16 17.48 14.10
C MET A 303 5.19 18.52 12.97
N GLU A 304 5.68 19.73 13.23
CA GLU A 304 5.92 20.74 12.20
C GLU A 304 7.00 20.27 11.21
N GLU A 305 8.09 19.67 11.69
CA GLU A 305 9.13 19.07 10.82
C GLU A 305 8.57 17.95 9.94
N VAL A 306 7.74 17.06 10.52
CA VAL A 306 7.08 15.97 9.78
C VAL A 306 6.13 16.53 8.73
N ALA A 307 5.30 17.52 9.07
CA ALA A 307 4.38 18.15 8.14
C ALA A 307 5.13 18.80 6.96
N LEU A 308 6.17 19.59 7.25
CA LEU A 308 6.98 20.25 6.22
C LEU A 308 7.66 19.26 5.29
N ARG A 309 8.29 18.20 5.83
CA ARG A 309 8.91 17.13 5.03
C ARG A 309 7.90 16.33 4.22
N GLY A 310 6.68 16.18 4.73
CA GLY A 310 5.60 15.49 4.03
C GLY A 310 4.81 16.34 3.06
N ALA A 311 5.20 17.61 2.85
CA ALA A 311 4.44 18.59 2.08
C ALA A 311 2.96 18.69 2.55
N LEU A 312 2.73 18.51 3.85
CA LEU A 312 1.44 18.68 4.51
C LEU A 312 1.34 20.09 5.10
N PRO A 313 0.13 20.66 5.22
CA PRO A 313 -0.04 21.96 5.86
C PRO A 313 0.34 21.88 7.35
N LEU A 314 0.86 22.97 7.91
CA LEU A 314 1.19 23.06 9.34
C LEU A 314 -0.04 22.87 10.24
N THR A 315 -1.26 23.03 9.72
CA THR A 315 -2.50 22.69 10.41
C THR A 315 -2.56 21.20 10.78
N ALA A 316 -1.96 20.30 9.99
CA ALA A 316 -1.87 18.88 10.34
C ALA A 316 -1.05 18.66 11.62
N ALA A 317 0.02 19.44 11.82
CA ALA A 317 0.80 19.42 13.06
C ALA A 317 0.01 20.00 14.24
N ALA A 318 -0.72 21.10 14.03
CA ALA A 318 -1.58 21.67 15.07
C ALA A 318 -2.70 20.70 15.50
N GLU A 319 -3.38 20.07 14.53
CA GLU A 319 -4.40 19.04 14.77
C GLU A 319 -3.80 17.83 15.51
N SER A 320 -2.59 17.39 15.16
CA SER A 320 -1.89 16.34 15.91
C SER A 320 -1.78 16.67 17.39
N LEU A 321 -1.36 17.89 17.73
CA LEU A 321 -1.18 18.30 19.11
C LEU A 321 -2.51 18.40 19.85
N GLU A 322 -3.53 19.00 19.24
CA GLU A 322 -4.84 19.17 19.87
C GLU A 322 -5.53 17.82 20.09
N HIS A 323 -5.53 16.96 19.07
CA HIS A 323 -6.09 15.60 19.13
C HIS A 323 -5.38 14.76 20.19
N THR A 324 -4.04 14.76 20.18
CA THR A 324 -3.25 14.02 21.17
C THR A 324 -3.51 14.55 22.58
N ARG A 325 -3.69 15.86 22.76
CA ARG A 325 -4.04 16.41 24.08
C ARG A 325 -5.37 15.87 24.57
N VAL A 326 -6.40 15.82 23.72
CA VAL A 326 -7.72 15.26 24.05
C VAL A 326 -7.60 13.77 24.39
N GLN A 327 -6.90 12.98 23.57
CA GLN A 327 -6.70 11.54 23.80
C GLN A 327 -6.06 11.21 25.15
N PHE A 328 -5.23 12.10 25.69
CA PHE A 328 -4.55 11.92 26.97
C PHE A 328 -5.28 12.58 28.15
N THR A 329 -6.45 13.17 27.93
CA THR A 329 -7.35 13.57 29.02
C THR A 329 -8.15 12.38 29.55
N GLN A 330 -8.63 12.52 30.78
CA GLN A 330 -9.53 11.57 31.44
C GLN A 330 -10.95 11.79 30.89
N SER A 331 -11.71 10.70 30.68
CA SER A 331 -13.12 10.83 30.30
C SER A 331 -13.95 11.41 31.45
N THR A 332 -15.05 12.06 31.13
CA THR A 332 -15.96 12.66 32.12
C THR A 332 -16.44 11.62 33.13
N GLU A 333 -16.78 10.41 32.71
CA GLU A 333 -17.22 9.34 33.64
C GLU A 333 -16.13 8.97 34.65
N ARG A 334 -14.86 9.00 34.21
CA ARG A 334 -13.73 8.72 35.09
C ARG A 334 -13.38 9.89 35.99
N GLU A 335 -13.45 11.13 35.49
CA GLU A 335 -13.23 12.34 36.28
C GLU A 335 -14.25 12.42 37.42
N TYR A 336 -15.52 12.13 37.10
CA TYR A 336 -16.63 12.14 38.04
C TYR A 336 -16.96 10.75 38.62
N ALA A 337 -16.01 9.81 38.68
CA ALA A 337 -16.23 8.48 39.23
C ALA A 337 -16.66 8.45 40.72
N HIS A 338 -16.59 9.59 41.40
CA HIS A 338 -17.11 9.81 42.76
C HIS A 338 -18.62 10.11 42.81
N VAL A 339 -19.27 10.31 41.65
CA VAL A 339 -20.71 10.53 41.49
C VAL A 339 -21.39 9.19 41.21
N ASP A 340 -22.59 8.99 41.77
CA ASP A 340 -23.38 7.77 41.55
C ASP A 340 -23.60 7.52 40.04
N GLU A 341 -23.39 6.26 39.61
CA GLU A 341 -23.44 5.85 38.20
C GLU A 341 -24.77 6.21 37.52
N GLU A 342 -25.90 6.09 38.23
CA GLU A 342 -27.23 6.48 37.73
C GLU A 342 -27.32 7.95 37.35
N ARG A 343 -26.50 8.83 37.95
CA ARG A 343 -26.48 10.27 37.66
C ARG A 343 -25.55 10.63 36.50
N LEU A 344 -24.65 9.72 36.12
CA LEU A 344 -23.77 9.86 34.97
C LEU A 344 -24.39 9.24 33.71
N ALA A 345 -25.47 8.47 33.85
CA ALA A 345 -26.20 7.91 32.72
C ALA A 345 -26.84 9.01 31.86
N THR A 346 -26.44 9.07 30.59
CA THR A 346 -27.03 9.94 29.58
C THR A 346 -28.41 9.43 29.16
N VAL A 347 -29.24 10.32 28.61
CA VAL A 347 -30.62 9.99 28.19
C VAL A 347 -30.65 8.95 27.05
N ASP A 348 -29.64 8.96 26.19
CA ASP A 348 -29.49 8.06 25.04
C ASP A 348 -28.59 6.84 25.32
N GLY A 349 -28.07 6.73 26.55
CA GLY A 349 -27.21 5.62 26.99
C GLY A 349 -25.80 5.65 26.40
N ARG A 350 -25.41 6.75 25.74
CA ARG A 350 -24.07 6.98 25.18
C ARG A 350 -23.10 7.50 26.24
N ALA A 351 -21.80 7.47 25.94
CA ALA A 351 -20.82 8.13 26.80
C ALA A 351 -21.09 9.64 26.87
N ILE A 352 -20.82 10.27 28.01
CA ILE A 352 -21.07 11.71 28.24
C ILE A 352 -20.29 12.56 27.24
N ASP A 353 -19.06 12.14 26.92
CA ASP A 353 -18.19 12.84 26.00
C ASP A 353 -18.53 12.59 24.52
N GLU A 354 -19.40 11.62 24.19
CA GLU A 354 -19.73 11.27 22.81
C GLU A 354 -20.36 12.45 22.06
N GLY A 355 -19.83 12.77 20.88
CA GLY A 355 -20.27 13.93 20.08
C GLY A 355 -19.84 15.29 20.63
N THR A 356 -18.98 15.32 21.67
CA THR A 356 -18.36 16.54 22.20
C THR A 356 -16.91 16.66 21.74
N PRO A 357 -16.26 17.84 21.89
CA PRO A 357 -14.81 17.97 21.65
C PRO A 357 -13.93 17.05 22.52
N MET A 358 -14.47 16.49 23.60
CA MET A 358 -13.79 15.53 24.47
C MET A 358 -14.09 14.08 24.10
N GLY A 359 -14.83 13.83 23.02
CA GLY A 359 -15.27 12.49 22.61
C GLY A 359 -14.14 11.51 22.38
N ASP A 360 -12.92 11.99 22.12
CA ASP A 360 -11.71 11.17 21.99
C ASP A 360 -10.90 11.01 23.28
N ALA A 361 -11.42 11.43 24.43
CA ALA A 361 -10.78 11.17 25.71
C ALA A 361 -10.51 9.67 25.90
N GLU A 362 -9.29 9.35 26.34
CA GLU A 362 -8.80 8.00 26.53
C GLU A 362 -8.90 7.06 25.30
N THR A 363 -8.87 7.61 24.08
CA THR A 363 -8.81 6.79 22.84
C THR A 363 -7.39 6.60 22.33
N VAL A 364 -7.26 5.85 21.23
CA VAL A 364 -6.05 5.67 20.43
C VAL A 364 -6.43 5.67 18.95
N ASP A 365 -5.59 6.18 18.07
CA ASP A 365 -5.84 6.09 16.63
C ASP A 365 -5.31 4.75 16.08
N VAL A 366 -5.94 4.22 15.04
CA VAL A 366 -5.50 2.94 14.43
C VAL A 366 -4.08 3.05 13.88
N GLU A 367 -3.71 4.21 13.34
CA GLU A 367 -2.37 4.50 12.82
C GLU A 367 -1.28 4.38 13.91
N ASP A 368 -1.63 4.59 15.18
CA ASP A 368 -0.69 4.55 16.30
C ASP A 368 -0.09 3.16 16.51
N TYR A 369 -0.80 2.10 16.11
CA TYR A 369 -0.32 0.73 16.27
C TYR A 369 0.97 0.50 15.49
N ALA A 370 1.02 0.90 14.21
CA ALA A 370 2.22 0.74 13.40
C ALA A 370 3.38 1.62 13.90
N VAL A 371 3.06 2.83 14.37
CA VAL A 371 4.00 3.78 14.97
C VAL A 371 4.66 3.19 16.23
N LEU A 372 3.86 2.63 17.15
CA LEU A 372 4.36 1.97 18.36
C LEU A 372 5.28 0.79 18.05
N PHE A 373 4.88 -0.07 17.10
CA PHE A 373 5.72 -1.19 16.69
C PHE A 373 7.04 -0.74 16.08
N GLU A 374 7.05 0.33 15.28
CA GLU A 374 8.29 0.84 14.70
C GLU A 374 9.19 1.49 15.77
N LEU A 375 8.62 2.24 16.71
CA LEU A 375 9.38 2.82 17.81
C LEU A 375 10.01 1.74 18.70
N GLU A 376 9.22 0.70 19.03
CA GLU A 376 9.70 -0.48 19.75
C GLU A 376 10.89 -1.12 19.03
N ARG A 377 10.79 -1.31 17.70
CA ARG A 377 11.86 -1.87 16.87
C ARG A 377 13.13 -1.03 16.92
N LEU A 378 12.98 0.29 16.78
CA LEU A 378 14.11 1.24 16.79
C LEU A 378 14.83 1.23 18.13
N ARG A 379 14.09 1.19 19.25
CA ARG A 379 14.68 1.10 20.59
C ARG A 379 15.33 -0.25 20.85
N ALA A 380 14.70 -1.36 20.42
CA ALA A 380 15.28 -2.70 20.55
C ALA A 380 16.60 -2.82 19.78
N GLN A 381 16.65 -2.30 18.56
CA GLN A 381 17.86 -2.23 17.75
C GLN A 381 18.97 -1.46 18.45
N ARG A 382 18.65 -0.30 19.05
CA ARG A 382 19.62 0.51 19.82
C ARG A 382 20.11 -0.20 21.07
N ALA A 383 19.21 -0.85 21.79
CA ALA A 383 19.52 -1.62 22.99
C ALA A 383 20.19 -2.98 22.68
N ARG A 384 20.31 -3.35 21.40
CA ARG A 384 20.84 -4.66 20.94
C ARG A 384 20.10 -5.85 21.53
N VAL A 385 18.78 -5.71 21.69
CA VAL A 385 17.88 -6.77 22.14
C VAL A 385 16.93 -7.15 21.02
N ALA A 386 16.29 -8.32 21.14
CA ALA A 386 15.25 -8.72 20.20
C ALA A 386 14.03 -7.79 20.36
N PRO A 387 13.47 -7.26 19.26
CA PRO A 387 12.24 -6.49 19.33
C PRO A 387 11.06 -7.38 19.71
N ALA A 388 10.06 -6.79 20.33
CA ALA A 388 8.77 -7.40 20.58
C ALA A 388 8.22 -8.00 19.28
N SER A 389 7.88 -9.27 19.35
CA SER A 389 7.45 -10.01 18.18
C SER A 389 5.92 -9.98 18.06
N PRO A 390 5.35 -9.45 16.97
CA PRO A 390 3.95 -9.72 16.64
C PRO A 390 3.77 -11.20 16.30
N SER A 391 2.52 -11.60 16.11
CA SER A 391 2.16 -12.96 15.72
C SER A 391 2.80 -13.34 14.39
N LYS A 392 3.29 -14.58 14.30
CA LYS A 392 4.00 -15.08 13.12
C LYS A 392 3.12 -15.94 12.23
N TYR A 393 3.23 -15.71 10.92
CA TYR A 393 2.52 -16.42 9.86
C TYR A 393 3.52 -17.05 8.87
N HIS A 394 3.19 -18.22 8.34
CA HIS A 394 3.98 -18.90 7.31
C HIS A 394 3.72 -18.31 5.93
N CYS A 395 2.52 -17.82 5.70
CA CYS A 395 2.19 -17.00 4.54
C CYS A 395 1.32 -15.83 4.97
N LEU A 396 1.68 -14.64 4.51
CA LEU A 396 0.85 -13.46 4.66
C LEU A 396 0.52 -12.92 3.27
N LEU A 397 -0.76 -12.77 2.96
CA LEU A 397 -1.25 -12.16 1.73
C LEU A 397 -1.72 -10.76 2.07
N ILE A 398 -1.24 -9.75 1.35
CA ILE A 398 -1.68 -8.37 1.45
C ILE A 398 -2.38 -8.06 0.13
N ASP A 399 -3.68 -7.79 0.18
CA ASP A 399 -4.43 -7.34 -1.00
C ASP A 399 -4.57 -5.83 -0.97
N GLU A 400 -4.57 -5.20 -2.15
CA GLU A 400 -4.57 -3.74 -2.32
C GLU A 400 -3.46 -3.04 -1.50
N ALA A 401 -2.23 -3.57 -1.58
CA ALA A 401 -1.09 -3.13 -0.78
C ALA A 401 -0.75 -1.64 -0.93
N GLN A 402 -1.16 -1.00 -2.03
CA GLN A 402 -1.01 0.44 -2.24
C GLN A 402 -1.82 1.31 -1.26
N GLU A 403 -2.84 0.74 -0.60
CA GLU A 403 -3.64 1.45 0.42
C GLU A 403 -2.92 1.54 1.78
N PHE A 404 -1.82 0.80 1.96
CA PHE A 404 -1.09 0.68 3.22
C PHE A 404 0.10 1.64 3.28
N SER A 405 0.37 2.16 4.48
CA SER A 405 1.52 3.01 4.70
C SER A 405 2.84 2.22 4.82
N PRO A 406 4.00 2.84 4.62
CA PRO A 406 5.29 2.18 4.81
C PRO A 406 5.51 1.58 6.21
N LEU A 407 4.90 2.16 7.25
CA LEU A 407 4.98 1.62 8.61
C LEU A 407 4.09 0.39 8.79
N GLU A 408 2.93 0.38 8.17
CA GLU A 408 1.99 -0.74 8.21
C GLU A 408 2.58 -1.95 7.48
N LEU A 409 3.11 -1.73 6.27
CA LEU A 409 3.83 -2.75 5.51
C LEU A 409 5.06 -3.29 6.27
N SER A 410 5.79 -2.42 7.00
CA SER A 410 6.89 -2.85 7.88
C SER A 410 6.39 -3.79 9.01
N LEU A 411 5.27 -3.46 9.64
CA LEU A 411 4.64 -4.33 10.65
C LEU A 411 4.18 -5.67 10.05
N LEU A 412 3.55 -5.65 8.88
CA LEU A 412 3.11 -6.86 8.18
C LEU A 412 4.30 -7.74 7.80
N GLY A 413 5.39 -7.16 7.30
CA GLY A 413 6.64 -7.88 7.03
C GLY A 413 7.22 -8.52 8.30
N ARG A 414 7.14 -7.85 9.45
CA ARG A 414 7.51 -8.43 10.75
C ARG A 414 6.57 -9.53 11.22
N CYS A 415 5.38 -9.69 10.66
CA CYS A 415 4.48 -10.81 10.96
C CYS A 415 4.85 -12.08 10.16
N VAL A 416 5.76 -12.00 9.19
CA VAL A 416 6.22 -13.19 8.45
C VAL A 416 7.23 -13.99 9.30
N SER A 417 7.00 -15.30 9.39
CA SER A 417 7.88 -16.25 10.09
C SER A 417 9.17 -16.49 9.31
N ARG A 418 10.22 -17.00 9.98
CA ARG A 418 11.47 -17.34 9.31
C ARG A 418 11.23 -18.47 8.30
N GLY A 419 11.53 -18.20 7.03
CA GLY A 419 11.26 -19.13 5.94
C GLY A 419 9.79 -19.17 5.49
N GLY A 420 8.96 -18.27 6.02
CA GLY A 420 7.64 -17.96 5.46
C GLY A 420 7.75 -17.07 4.22
N THR A 421 6.61 -16.82 3.59
CA THR A 421 6.51 -16.02 2.37
C THR A 421 5.46 -14.92 2.50
N LEU A 422 5.60 -13.89 1.67
CA LEU A 422 4.70 -12.76 1.54
C LEU A 422 4.14 -12.74 0.11
N ILE A 423 2.84 -12.53 -0.03
CA ILE A 423 2.16 -12.28 -1.31
C ILE A 423 1.62 -10.86 -1.24
N VAL A 424 2.01 -10.01 -2.19
CA VAL A 424 1.66 -8.59 -2.24
C VAL A 424 1.02 -8.28 -3.58
#